data_AF-A0A520BG91-F1
#
_entry.id   AF-A0A520BG91-F1
#
_cell.length_a   1.000
_cell.length_b   1.000
_cell.length_c   1.000
_cell.angle_alpha   90.00
_cell.angle_beta   90.00
_cell.angle_gamma   90.00
#
_symmetry.space_group_name_H-M   'P 1'
#
loop_
_entity.id
_entity.type
_entity.pdbx_description
1 polymer ?
#
loop_
_entity_poly.entity_id
_entity_poly.type
_entity_poly.pdbx_seq_one_letter_code
_entity_poly.pdbx_strand_id
1 'polypeptide(L)'
;VGLDQDLMQKNLSCATIGEAQKNMYVFTGIFLLINIFFLSVGALLYLYAEKNGISVPLDATSGLPRTDLLFPEIAFNHLSLIPAIIFLLGLTAATFATTDSALTALTTSFCVDFLNMDKQTEPDNGKSVRTRHMVHIGFSLLMLVVIMIIYWMNNDSVVSLIFKIAAFTYGPLLGLYAFGLFVKTKTVKNNWVPLICVLAPTITFLISAYSAELFGNYQFAEELIIINGGLTFLGLFIISKPATGTTRF
;
A
#
# COMPACT_ATOMS: atom_id res chain seq x y z
N VAL A 1 -0.79 -8.28 -2.40
CA VAL A 1 0.17 -9.26 -2.96
C VAL A 1 -0.05 -9.55 -4.45
N GLY A 2 -1.28 -9.84 -4.92
CA GLY A 2 -1.51 -10.15 -6.35
C GLY A 2 -1.67 -8.94 -7.30
N LEU A 3 -1.76 -7.71 -6.76
CA LEU A 3 -2.03 -6.47 -7.51
C LEU A 3 -0.90 -5.44 -7.37
N ASP A 4 0.07 -5.73 -6.50
CA ASP A 4 1.16 -4.82 -6.17
C ASP A 4 2.35 -5.16 -7.08
N GLN A 5 2.87 -4.14 -7.77
CA GLN A 5 3.91 -4.30 -8.77
C GLN A 5 5.20 -4.86 -8.18
N ASP A 6 5.60 -4.45 -6.98
CA ASP A 6 6.83 -4.93 -6.34
C ASP A 6 6.71 -6.43 -6.02
N LEU A 7 5.57 -6.83 -5.45
CA LEU A 7 5.30 -8.22 -5.12
C LEU A 7 5.11 -9.09 -6.38
N MET A 8 4.51 -8.54 -7.44
CA MET A 8 4.34 -9.25 -8.71
C MET A 8 5.69 -9.49 -9.39
N GLN A 9 6.53 -8.46 -9.50
CA GLN A 9 7.86 -8.57 -10.12
C GLN A 9 8.77 -9.56 -9.38
N LYS A 10 8.76 -9.55 -8.05
CA LYS A 10 9.51 -10.52 -7.25
C LYS A 10 9.09 -11.96 -7.56
N ASN A 11 7.79 -12.23 -7.71
CA ASN A 11 7.32 -13.59 -8.04
C ASN A 11 7.60 -13.98 -9.50
N LEU A 12 7.53 -13.04 -10.45
CA LEU A 12 7.86 -13.28 -11.86
C LEU A 12 9.36 -13.52 -12.10
N SER A 13 10.22 -13.13 -11.15
CA SER A 13 11.67 -13.40 -11.19
C SER A 13 12.05 -14.83 -10.79
N CYS A 14 11.12 -15.61 -10.24
CA CYS A 14 11.34 -17.03 -9.92
C CYS A 14 11.41 -17.86 -11.21
N ALA A 15 12.26 -18.89 -11.25
CA ALA A 15 12.50 -19.64 -12.48
C ALA A 15 11.32 -20.55 -12.87
N THR A 16 10.51 -20.97 -11.89
CA THR A 16 9.34 -21.83 -12.13
C THR A 16 8.12 -21.42 -11.31
N ILE A 17 6.92 -21.83 -11.75
CA ILE A 17 5.67 -21.61 -11.01
C ILE A 17 5.73 -22.26 -9.62
N GLY A 18 6.34 -23.45 -9.50
CA GLY A 18 6.49 -24.14 -8.22
C GLY A 18 7.36 -23.35 -7.23
N GLU A 19 8.42 -22.71 -7.71
CA GLU A 19 9.25 -21.81 -6.89
C GLU A 19 8.49 -20.54 -6.48
N ALA A 20 7.75 -19.92 -7.40
CA ALA A 20 6.93 -18.75 -7.10
C ALA A 20 5.84 -19.07 -6.04
N GLN A 21 5.21 -20.24 -6.13
CA GLN A 21 4.25 -20.71 -5.12
C GLN A 21 4.92 -20.96 -3.77
N LYS A 22 6.08 -21.64 -3.75
CA LYS A 22 6.86 -21.86 -2.52
C LYS A 22 7.25 -20.53 -1.88
N ASN A 23 7.71 -19.56 -2.67
CA ASN A 23 8.01 -18.21 -2.20
C ASN A 23 6.80 -17.57 -1.52
N MET A 24 5.62 -17.67 -2.15
CA MET A 24 4.38 -17.10 -1.60
C MET A 24 3.93 -17.76 -0.28
N TYR A 25 4.00 -19.09 -0.19
CA TYR A 25 3.62 -19.82 1.02
C TYR A 25 4.58 -19.52 2.18
N VAL A 26 5.90 -19.52 1.91
CA VAL A 26 6.91 -19.20 2.91
C VAL A 26 6.77 -17.75 3.36
N PHE A 27 6.61 -16.82 2.42
CA PHE A 27 6.33 -15.41 2.72
C PHE A 27 5.11 -15.25 3.61
N THR A 28 3.99 -15.89 3.28
CA THR A 28 2.74 -15.79 4.06
C THR A 28 2.91 -16.36 5.47
N GLY A 29 3.62 -17.48 5.62
CA GLY A 29 3.90 -18.07 6.92
C GLY A 29 4.79 -17.18 7.80
N ILE A 30 5.87 -16.64 7.23
CA ILE A 30 6.76 -15.69 7.92
C ILE A 30 6.00 -14.40 8.27
N PHE A 31 5.20 -13.88 7.33
CA PHE A 31 4.39 -12.67 7.54
C PHE A 31 3.44 -12.82 8.72
N LEU A 32 2.71 -13.94 8.80
CA LEU A 32 1.82 -14.22 9.92
C LEU A 32 2.57 -14.27 11.24
N LEU A 33 3.70 -14.99 11.30
CA LEU A 33 4.51 -15.12 12.50
C LEU A 33 5.05 -13.76 12.97
N ILE A 34 5.56 -12.95 12.05
CA ILE A 34 6.07 -11.61 12.36
C ILE A 34 4.95 -10.70 12.86
N ASN A 35 3.75 -10.75 12.27
CA ASN A 35 2.61 -9.96 12.74
C ASN A 35 2.20 -10.34 14.17
N ILE A 36 2.10 -11.64 14.47
CA ILE A 36 1.80 -12.11 15.83
C ILE A 36 2.88 -11.63 16.81
N PHE A 37 4.15 -11.72 16.41
CA PHE A 37 5.26 -11.22 17.22
C PHE A 37 5.12 -9.71 17.51
N PHE A 38 4.96 -8.86 16.49
CA PHE A 38 4.84 -7.41 16.70
C PHE A 38 3.57 -7.01 17.44
N LEU A 39 2.44 -7.69 17.21
CA LEU A 39 1.20 -7.45 17.96
C LEU A 39 1.39 -7.80 19.45
N SER A 40 2.08 -8.90 19.73
CA SER A 40 2.43 -9.31 21.10
C SER A 40 3.39 -8.31 21.76
N VAL A 41 4.40 -7.83 21.02
CA VAL A 41 5.31 -6.77 21.50
C VAL A 41 4.52 -5.49 21.79
N GLY A 42 3.60 -5.08 20.91
CA GLY A 42 2.72 -3.93 21.14
C GLY A 42 1.93 -4.08 22.44
N ALA A 43 1.28 -5.22 22.65
CA ALA A 43 0.54 -5.51 23.89
C ALA A 43 1.45 -5.47 25.13
N LEU A 44 2.66 -6.04 25.05
CA LEU A 44 3.64 -6.01 26.15
C LEU A 44 4.13 -4.59 26.46
N LEU A 45 4.28 -3.73 25.44
CA LEU A 45 4.66 -2.33 25.64
C LEU A 45 3.55 -1.55 26.36
N TYR A 46 2.28 -1.81 26.05
CA TYR A 46 1.16 -1.24 26.81
C TYR A 46 1.17 -1.66 28.28
N LEU A 47 1.34 -2.96 28.54
CA LEU A 47 1.43 -3.48 29.92
C LEU A 47 2.65 -2.91 30.66
N TYR A 48 3.78 -2.75 29.96
CA TYR A 48 4.97 -2.11 30.52
C TYR A 48 4.73 -0.64 30.83
N ALA A 49 4.05 0.10 29.95
CA ALA A 49 3.73 1.50 30.14
C ALA A 49 2.83 1.70 31.37
N GLU A 50 1.75 0.90 31.47
CA GLU A 50 0.84 0.92 32.61
C GLU A 50 1.56 0.62 33.93
N LYS A 51 2.40 -0.43 33.95
CA LYS A 51 3.16 -0.84 35.15
C LYS A 51 4.15 0.24 35.63
N ASN A 52 4.75 0.99 34.71
CA ASN A 52 5.76 2.01 35.03
C ASN A 52 5.19 3.43 35.07
N GLY A 53 3.87 3.59 34.96
CA GLY A 53 3.22 4.91 34.97
C GLY A 53 3.57 5.79 33.77
N ILE A 54 3.92 5.19 32.63
CA ILE A 54 4.26 5.89 31.39
C ILE A 54 2.97 6.16 30.63
N SER A 55 2.65 7.44 30.41
CA SER A 55 1.50 7.84 29.61
C SER A 55 1.77 7.67 28.11
N VAL A 56 0.76 7.28 27.34
CA VAL A 56 0.84 7.31 25.87
C VAL A 56 1.09 8.75 25.41
N PRO A 57 2.08 9.01 24.53
CA PRO A 57 2.34 10.35 24.02
C PRO A 57 1.09 10.95 23.38
N LEU A 58 0.81 12.20 23.69
CA LEU A 58 -0.28 12.96 23.08
C LEU A 58 0.23 13.68 21.84
N ASP A 59 -0.60 13.75 20.82
CA ASP A 59 -0.32 14.60 19.66
C ASP A 59 -0.35 16.07 20.07
N ALA A 60 0.70 16.82 19.72
CA ALA A 60 0.86 18.21 20.13
C ALA A 60 -0.18 19.16 19.52
N THR A 61 -0.85 18.75 18.44
CA THR A 61 -1.85 19.54 17.72
C THR A 61 -3.28 19.12 18.02
N SER A 62 -3.56 17.81 18.10
CA SER A 62 -4.93 17.32 18.34
C SER A 62 -5.21 16.98 19.80
N GLY A 63 -4.19 16.83 20.65
CA GLY A 63 -4.33 16.41 22.05
C GLY A 63 -4.80 14.96 22.21
N LEU A 64 -4.92 14.20 21.11
CA LEU A 64 -5.33 12.80 21.12
C LEU A 64 -4.13 11.87 21.39
N PRO A 65 -4.35 10.68 21.98
CA PRO A 65 -3.29 9.69 22.14
C PRO A 65 -2.72 9.23 20.80
N ARG A 66 -1.39 9.32 20.66
CA ARG A 66 -0.67 8.90 19.45
C ARG A 66 0.08 7.60 19.72
N THR A 67 -0.65 6.50 19.56
CA THR A 67 -0.23 5.15 19.93
C THR A 67 1.06 4.68 19.24
N ASP A 68 1.31 5.13 18.02
CA ASP A 68 2.51 4.77 17.24
C ASP A 68 3.81 5.28 17.88
N LEU A 69 3.73 6.32 18.72
CA LEU A 69 4.89 6.91 19.40
C LEU A 69 5.24 6.21 20.73
N LEU A 70 4.38 5.32 21.23
CA LEU A 70 4.60 4.64 22.51
C LEU A 70 5.88 3.79 22.50
N PHE A 71 6.16 3.09 21.40
CA PHE A 71 7.35 2.26 21.32
C PHE A 71 8.65 3.11 21.29
N PRO A 72 8.78 4.14 20.44
CA PRO A 72 9.88 5.10 20.54
C PRO A 72 10.05 5.72 21.92
N GLU A 73 8.95 6.12 22.58
CA GLU A 73 8.97 6.70 23.93
C GLU A 73 9.63 5.76 24.94
N ILE A 74 9.16 4.51 24.99
CA ILE A 74 9.74 3.48 25.87
C ILE A 74 11.20 3.22 25.51
N ALA A 75 11.51 3.09 24.22
CA ALA A 75 12.85 2.76 23.75
C ALA A 75 13.89 3.83 24.09
N PHE A 76 13.55 5.12 23.95
CA PHE A 76 14.51 6.21 24.15
C PHE A 76 14.54 6.74 25.58
N ASN A 77 13.42 6.74 26.29
CA ASN A 77 13.33 7.39 27.60
C ASN A 77 13.27 6.41 28.78
N HIS A 78 12.94 5.13 28.54
CA HIS A 78 12.70 4.15 29.60
C HIS A 78 13.52 2.86 29.51
N LEU A 79 14.21 2.61 28.39
CA LEU A 79 15.17 1.50 28.26
C LEU A 79 16.61 1.99 28.38
N SER A 80 17.53 1.05 28.58
CA SER A 80 18.97 1.34 28.57
C SER A 80 19.47 1.68 27.17
N LEU A 81 20.65 2.30 27.10
CA LEU A 81 21.24 2.81 25.85
C LEU A 81 21.36 1.76 24.74
N ILE A 82 21.71 0.51 25.09
CA ILE A 82 21.95 -0.55 24.10
C ILE A 82 20.65 -0.92 23.33
N PRO A 83 19.54 -1.28 23.99
CA PRO A 83 18.24 -1.45 23.34
C PRO A 83 17.81 -0.28 22.45
N ALA A 84 18.02 0.96 22.92
CA ALA A 84 17.67 2.17 22.17
C ALA A 84 18.45 2.26 20.84
N ILE A 85 19.76 1.99 20.87
CA ILE A 85 20.61 1.97 19.68
C ILE A 85 20.18 0.87 18.72
N ILE A 86 19.94 -0.35 19.23
CA ILE A 86 19.49 -1.49 18.39
C ILE A 86 18.14 -1.16 17.74
N PHE A 87 17.21 -0.58 18.50
CA PHE A 87 15.92 -0.14 17.99
C PHE A 87 16.07 0.89 16.88
N LEU A 88 16.86 1.94 17.10
CA LEU A 88 17.09 2.99 16.11
C LEU A 88 17.72 2.41 14.82
N LEU A 89 18.76 1.57 14.95
CA LEU A 89 19.41 0.92 13.80
C LEU A 89 18.46 0.00 13.05
N GLY A 90 17.67 -0.80 13.77
CA GLY A 90 16.68 -1.70 13.15
C GLY A 90 15.57 -0.95 12.43
N LEU A 91 14.99 0.07 13.07
CA LEU A 91 13.92 0.90 12.50
C LEU A 91 14.42 1.65 11.26
N THR A 92 15.60 2.27 11.34
CA THR A 92 16.22 2.97 10.20
C THR A 92 16.51 2.00 9.06
N ALA A 93 17.17 0.87 9.32
CA ALA A 93 17.46 -0.13 8.30
C ALA A 93 16.20 -0.65 7.60
N ALA A 94 15.15 -0.97 8.36
CA ALA A 94 13.87 -1.43 7.82
C ALA A 94 13.18 -0.35 6.96
N THR A 95 13.20 0.90 7.42
CA THR A 95 12.60 2.04 6.71
C THR A 95 13.36 2.37 5.42
N PHE A 96 14.69 2.33 5.46
CA PHE A 96 15.52 2.55 4.27
C PHE A 96 15.30 1.47 3.22
N ALA A 97 15.30 0.19 3.61
CA ALA A 97 15.11 -0.92 2.67
C ALA A 97 13.76 -0.85 1.95
N THR A 98 12.68 -0.52 2.67
CA THR A 98 11.33 -0.40 2.08
C THR A 98 11.21 0.84 1.18
N THR A 99 11.73 1.99 1.63
CA THR A 99 11.72 3.23 0.85
C THR A 99 12.51 3.10 -0.44
N ASP A 100 13.69 2.47 -0.40
CA ASP A 100 14.53 2.25 -1.59
C ASP A 100 13.82 1.40 -2.65
N SER A 101 13.18 0.30 -2.21
CA SER A 101 12.40 -0.55 -3.13
C SER A 101 11.20 0.19 -3.75
N ALA A 102 10.47 0.98 -2.97
CA ALA A 102 9.31 1.72 -3.45
C ALA A 102 9.72 2.82 -4.46
N LEU A 103 10.78 3.56 -4.15
CA LEU A 103 11.31 4.61 -5.02
C LEU A 103 11.86 4.03 -6.34
N THR A 104 12.52 2.88 -6.26
CA THR A 104 13.01 2.15 -7.43
C THR A 104 11.87 1.64 -8.31
N ALA A 105 10.81 1.09 -7.71
CA ALA A 105 9.62 0.64 -8.43
C ALA A 105 8.93 1.81 -9.16
N LEU A 106 8.72 2.94 -8.49
CA LEU A 106 8.15 4.16 -9.09
C LEU A 106 9.00 4.69 -10.25
N THR A 107 10.31 4.77 -10.04
CA THR A 107 11.26 5.20 -11.08
C THR A 107 11.19 4.29 -12.29
N THR A 108 11.15 2.96 -12.06
CA THR A 108 11.14 1.97 -13.13
C THR A 108 9.83 2.00 -13.89
N SER A 109 8.69 1.97 -13.21
CA SER A 109 7.37 2.08 -13.85
C SER A 109 7.22 3.37 -14.62
N PHE A 110 7.71 4.51 -14.10
CA PHE A 110 7.65 5.76 -14.87
C PHE A 110 8.53 5.72 -16.13
N CYS A 111 9.77 5.27 -16.01
CA CYS A 111 10.68 5.17 -17.15
C CYS A 111 10.17 4.20 -18.23
N VAL A 112 9.64 3.04 -17.83
CA VAL A 112 9.16 2.02 -18.78
C VAL A 112 7.78 2.39 -19.32
N ASP A 113 6.81 2.66 -18.46
CA ASP A 113 5.40 2.79 -18.85
C ASP A 113 5.08 4.17 -19.46
N PHE A 114 5.80 5.23 -19.06
CA PHE A 114 5.53 6.60 -19.53
C PHE A 114 6.60 7.12 -20.50
N LEU A 115 7.87 6.82 -20.26
CA LEU A 115 8.97 7.27 -21.13
C LEU A 115 9.33 6.23 -22.21
N ASN A 116 8.69 5.06 -22.21
CA ASN A 116 8.98 3.95 -23.13
C ASN A 116 10.46 3.56 -23.16
N MET A 117 11.16 3.71 -22.04
CA MET A 117 12.58 3.38 -21.90
C MET A 117 12.77 1.87 -21.65
N ASP A 118 12.32 1.05 -22.59
CA ASP A 118 12.50 -0.39 -22.51
C ASP A 118 13.96 -0.76 -22.82
N LYS A 119 14.56 -1.50 -21.89
CA LYS A 119 15.94 -1.99 -21.96
C LYS A 119 16.22 -2.85 -23.20
N GLN A 120 15.17 -3.44 -23.80
CA GLN A 120 15.31 -4.24 -25.02
C GLN A 120 15.39 -3.41 -26.31
N THR A 121 14.83 -2.20 -26.33
CA THR A 121 14.76 -1.35 -27.53
C THR A 121 15.74 -0.18 -27.50
N GLU A 122 16.05 0.36 -26.31
CA GLU A 122 17.03 1.43 -26.10
C GLU A 122 18.22 0.88 -25.29
N PRO A 123 19.34 0.48 -25.93
CA PRO A 123 20.52 0.05 -25.19
C PRO A 123 21.03 1.19 -24.29
N ASP A 124 21.56 0.82 -23.12
CA ASP A 124 21.94 1.72 -22.02
C ASP A 124 22.97 2.76 -22.50
N ASN A 125 22.48 3.87 -23.03
CA ASN A 125 23.28 5.00 -23.49
C ASN A 125 23.40 6.02 -22.35
N GLY A 126 24.46 6.86 -22.38
CA GLY A 126 24.69 7.83 -21.30
C GLY A 126 23.53 8.81 -21.05
N LYS A 127 22.65 9.02 -22.05
CA LYS A 127 21.43 9.84 -21.91
C LYS A 127 20.34 9.09 -21.13
N SER A 128 20.12 7.80 -21.41
CA SER A 128 19.16 6.94 -20.72
C SER A 128 19.46 6.83 -19.22
N VAL A 129 20.73 6.61 -18.87
CA VAL A 129 21.19 6.58 -17.47
C VAL A 129 20.92 7.92 -16.78
N ARG A 130 21.26 9.04 -17.43
CA ARG A 130 21.04 10.38 -16.88
C ARG A 130 19.55 10.68 -16.67
N THR A 131 18.70 10.32 -17.63
CA THR A 131 17.24 10.48 -17.50
C THR A 131 16.70 9.67 -16.32
N ARG A 132 17.12 8.40 -16.16
CA ARG A 132 16.70 7.57 -15.02
C ARG A 132 17.10 8.18 -13.68
N HIS A 133 18.32 8.72 -13.55
CA HIS A 133 18.74 9.42 -12.33
C HIS A 133 17.94 10.69 -12.06
N MET A 134 17.62 11.48 -13.10
CA MET A 134 16.78 12.67 -12.94
C MET A 134 15.35 12.33 -12.50
N VAL A 135 14.76 11.27 -13.08
CA VAL A 135 13.45 10.74 -12.67
C VAL A 135 13.49 10.27 -11.22
N HIS A 136 14.54 9.53 -10.84
CA HIS A 136 14.70 9.04 -9.48
C HIS A 136 14.78 10.17 -8.45
N ILE A 137 15.63 11.18 -8.70
CA ILE A 137 15.72 12.38 -7.86
C ILE A 137 14.38 13.13 -7.81
N GLY A 138 13.69 13.24 -8.95
CA GLY A 138 12.36 13.84 -9.03
C GLY A 138 11.34 13.14 -8.13
N PHE A 139 11.28 11.80 -8.16
CA PHE A 139 10.43 11.03 -7.26
C PHE A 139 10.87 11.13 -5.80
N SER A 140 12.17 11.20 -5.50
CA SER A 140 12.65 11.38 -4.12
C SER A 140 12.16 12.70 -3.55
N LEU A 141 12.26 13.79 -4.32
CA LEU A 141 11.77 15.10 -3.92
C LEU A 141 10.25 15.12 -3.79
N LEU A 142 9.54 14.51 -4.74
CA LEU A 142 8.08 14.38 -4.69
C LEU A 142 7.63 13.64 -3.43
N MET A 143 8.28 12.51 -3.11
CA MET A 143 7.98 11.72 -1.92
C MET A 143 8.20 12.55 -0.65
N LEU A 144 9.30 13.31 -0.57
CA LEU A 144 9.55 14.23 0.54
C LEU A 144 8.43 15.27 0.69
N VAL A 145 8.01 15.90 -0.41
CA VAL A 145 6.91 16.89 -0.39
C VAL A 145 5.61 16.25 0.08
N VAL A 146 5.26 15.06 -0.42
CA VAL A 146 4.06 14.33 -0.01
C VAL A 146 4.10 13.98 1.49
N ILE A 147 5.24 13.51 2.00
CA ILE A 147 5.42 13.22 3.43
C ILE A 147 5.23 14.49 4.26
N MET A 148 5.80 15.62 3.84
CA MET A 148 5.65 16.89 4.54
C MET A 148 4.19 17.37 4.56
N ILE A 149 3.46 17.23 3.44
CA ILE A 149 2.05 17.55 3.35
C ILE A 149 1.23 16.66 4.31
N ILE A 150 1.45 15.35 4.27
CA ILE A 150 0.77 14.40 5.18
C ILE A 150 1.07 14.75 6.64
N TYR A 151 2.32 15.03 6.96
CA TYR A 151 2.74 15.41 8.32
C TYR A 151 2.02 16.66 8.82
N TRP A 152 1.80 17.66 7.95
CA TRP A 152 1.12 18.90 8.33
C TRP A 152 -0.41 18.81 8.36
N MET A 153 -1.00 17.96 7.51
CA MET A 153 -2.45 17.82 7.38
C MET A 153 -3.07 16.77 8.32
N ASN A 154 -2.29 15.77 8.75
CA ASN A 154 -2.84 14.59 9.42
C ASN A 154 -2.82 14.73 10.95
N ASN A 155 -4.02 14.69 11.55
CA ASN A 155 -4.21 14.63 13.00
C ASN A 155 -4.45 13.20 13.53
N ASP A 156 -4.58 12.22 12.63
CA ASP A 156 -4.78 10.79 12.93
C ASP A 156 -3.47 10.00 12.84
N SER A 157 -3.49 8.72 13.23
CA SER A 157 -2.36 7.82 13.03
C SER A 157 -1.99 7.76 11.53
N VAL A 158 -0.69 7.81 11.23
CA VAL A 158 -0.20 7.74 9.82
C VAL A 158 -0.60 6.39 9.20
N VAL A 159 -0.63 5.34 10.03
CA VAL A 159 -1.05 3.99 9.65
C VAL A 159 -2.50 3.99 9.13
N SER A 160 -3.42 4.62 9.86
CA SER A 160 -4.83 4.72 9.46
C SER A 160 -5.01 5.47 8.13
N LEU A 161 -4.27 6.56 7.93
CA LEU A 161 -4.32 7.31 6.67
C LEU A 161 -3.86 6.46 5.48
N ILE A 162 -2.75 5.71 5.65
CA ILE A 162 -2.22 4.83 4.60
C ILE A 162 -3.25 3.77 4.24
N PHE A 163 -3.88 3.12 5.22
CA PHE A 163 -4.91 2.11 4.96
C PHE A 163 -6.14 2.70 4.29
N LYS A 164 -6.57 3.91 4.69
CA LYS A 164 -7.68 4.61 4.04
C LYS A 164 -7.39 4.90 2.56
N ILE A 165 -6.22 5.46 2.26
CA ILE A 165 -5.80 5.71 0.86
C ILE A 165 -5.75 4.40 0.07
N ALA A 166 -5.15 3.36 0.66
CA ALA A 166 -5.06 2.04 0.03
C ALA A 166 -6.44 1.44 -0.29
N ALA A 167 -7.44 1.60 0.58
CA ALA A 167 -8.79 1.11 0.32
C ALA A 167 -9.45 1.80 -0.90
N PHE A 168 -9.18 3.09 -1.12
CA PHE A 168 -9.71 3.83 -2.28
C PHE A 168 -8.97 3.55 -3.59
N THR A 169 -7.65 3.34 -3.54
CA THR A 169 -6.81 3.14 -4.74
C THR A 169 -6.70 1.68 -5.16
N TYR A 170 -6.59 0.75 -4.22
CA TYR A 170 -6.53 -0.69 -4.53
C TYR A 170 -7.90 -1.31 -4.80
N GLY A 171 -8.99 -0.68 -4.36
CA GLY A 171 -10.35 -1.12 -4.69
C GLY A 171 -10.58 -1.31 -6.19
N PRO A 172 -10.38 -0.30 -7.05
CA PRO A 172 -10.57 -0.44 -8.50
C PRO A 172 -9.65 -1.47 -9.13
N LEU A 173 -8.38 -1.53 -8.70
CA LEU A 173 -7.43 -2.53 -9.19
C LEU A 173 -7.90 -3.95 -8.85
N LEU A 174 -8.41 -4.17 -7.64
CA LEU A 174 -8.99 -5.44 -7.23
C LEU A 174 -10.19 -5.81 -8.11
N GLY A 175 -11.09 -4.87 -8.38
CA GLY A 175 -12.24 -5.10 -9.26
C GLY A 175 -11.85 -5.42 -10.70
N LEU A 176 -10.88 -4.70 -11.26
CA LEU A 176 -10.34 -4.93 -12.61
C LEU A 176 -9.72 -6.32 -12.75
N TYR A 177 -8.83 -6.68 -11.85
CA TYR A 177 -8.16 -7.98 -11.87
C TYR A 177 -9.13 -9.13 -11.60
N ALA A 178 -10.04 -8.99 -10.63
CA ALA A 178 -11.07 -9.99 -10.38
C ALA A 178 -11.97 -10.19 -11.60
N PHE A 179 -12.38 -9.11 -12.28
CA PHE A 179 -13.16 -9.21 -13.51
C PHE A 179 -12.38 -9.95 -14.60
N GLY A 180 -11.13 -9.55 -14.87
CA GLY A 180 -10.31 -10.19 -15.90
C GLY A 180 -10.01 -11.66 -15.63
N LEU A 181 -9.83 -12.04 -14.36
CA LEU A 181 -9.47 -13.40 -13.97
C LEU A 181 -10.68 -14.35 -13.96
N PHE A 182 -11.82 -13.90 -13.44
CA PHE A 182 -13.01 -14.72 -13.26
C PHE A 182 -14.01 -14.64 -14.43
N VAL A 183 -14.12 -13.51 -15.12
CA VAL A 183 -15.10 -13.29 -16.21
C VAL A 183 -14.45 -13.47 -17.58
N LYS A 184 -14.20 -14.73 -17.96
CA LYS A 184 -13.55 -15.07 -19.25
C LYS A 184 -14.49 -15.01 -20.47
N THR A 185 -15.80 -14.89 -20.25
CA THR A 185 -16.83 -14.95 -21.31
C THR A 185 -17.21 -13.58 -21.86
N LYS A 186 -16.71 -12.49 -21.27
CA LYS A 186 -17.08 -11.12 -21.60
C LYS A 186 -15.83 -10.24 -21.78
N THR A 187 -15.93 -9.24 -22.65
CA THR A 187 -14.92 -8.18 -22.81
C THR A 187 -15.53 -6.84 -22.43
N VAL A 188 -14.72 -5.92 -21.90
CA VAL A 188 -15.18 -4.59 -21.49
C VAL A 188 -15.08 -3.59 -22.64
N LYS A 189 -15.89 -2.53 -22.60
CA LYS A 189 -15.72 -1.38 -23.49
C LYS A 189 -14.62 -0.48 -22.92
N ASN A 190 -13.41 -0.57 -23.49
CA ASN A 190 -12.20 0.12 -22.99
C ASN A 190 -12.42 1.60 -22.61
N ASN A 191 -13.17 2.36 -23.42
CA ASN A 191 -13.38 3.80 -23.18
C ASN A 191 -14.17 4.11 -21.90
N TRP A 192 -14.94 3.15 -21.38
CA TRP A 192 -15.76 3.34 -20.17
C TRP A 192 -15.04 2.89 -18.90
N VAL A 193 -13.94 2.14 -19.03
CA VAL A 193 -13.19 1.59 -17.90
C VAL A 193 -12.65 2.71 -16.99
N PRO A 194 -12.01 3.79 -17.49
CA PRO A 194 -11.54 4.88 -16.63
C PRO A 194 -12.67 5.55 -15.86
N LEU A 195 -13.84 5.72 -16.49
CA LEU A 195 -15.00 6.30 -15.84
C LEU A 195 -15.46 5.45 -14.65
N ILE A 196 -15.57 4.12 -14.82
CA ILE A 196 -15.91 3.21 -13.73
C ILE A 196 -14.88 3.26 -12.60
N CYS A 197 -13.58 3.31 -12.94
CA CYS A 197 -12.50 3.37 -11.95
C CYS A 197 -12.47 4.67 -11.14
N VAL A 198 -13.10 5.75 -11.62
CA VAL A 198 -13.28 7.00 -10.86
C VAL A 198 -14.62 7.00 -10.12
N LEU A 199 -15.69 6.50 -10.75
CA LEU A 199 -17.02 6.45 -10.14
C LEU A 199 -17.06 5.52 -8.93
N ALA A 200 -16.42 4.34 -8.99
CA ALA A 200 -16.46 3.38 -7.89
C ALA A 200 -15.85 3.95 -6.59
N PRO A 201 -14.63 4.51 -6.57
CA PRO A 201 -14.10 5.18 -5.38
C PRO A 201 -14.95 6.37 -4.92
N THR A 202 -15.53 7.13 -5.86
CA THR A 202 -16.39 8.27 -5.53
C THR A 202 -17.66 7.80 -4.81
N ILE A 203 -18.30 6.74 -5.30
CA ILE A 203 -19.47 6.13 -4.66
C ILE A 203 -19.07 5.53 -3.31
N THR A 204 -17.94 4.83 -3.21
CA THR A 204 -17.42 4.31 -1.94
C THR A 204 -17.18 5.44 -0.94
N PHE A 205 -16.67 6.59 -1.39
CA PHE A 205 -16.45 7.76 -0.53
C PHE A 205 -17.78 8.30 0.02
N LEU A 206 -18.81 8.41 -0.84
CA LEU A 206 -20.15 8.81 -0.41
C LEU A 206 -20.74 7.80 0.59
N ILE A 207 -20.59 6.49 0.34
CA ILE A 207 -21.03 5.44 1.27
C ILE A 207 -20.34 5.60 2.63
N SER A 208 -19.02 5.85 2.64
CA SER A 208 -18.27 6.09 3.87
C SER A 208 -18.75 7.36 4.60
N ALA A 209 -18.96 8.45 3.87
CA ALA A 209 -19.39 9.74 4.43
C ALA A 209 -20.79 9.69 5.07
N TYR A 210 -21.73 8.96 4.48
CA TYR A 210 -23.11 8.81 4.97
C TYR A 210 -23.34 7.49 5.73
N SER A 211 -22.28 6.77 6.06
CA SER A 211 -22.36 5.43 6.65
C SER A 211 -23.14 5.39 7.97
N ALA A 212 -22.93 6.39 8.83
CA ALA A 212 -23.61 6.49 10.11
C ALA A 212 -25.14 6.67 9.97
N GLU A 213 -25.60 7.42 8.97
CA GLU A 213 -27.03 7.61 8.69
C GLU A 213 -27.65 6.40 7.98
N LEU A 214 -26.92 5.80 7.04
CA LEU A 214 -27.42 4.71 6.19
C LEU A 214 -27.41 3.34 6.88
N PHE A 215 -26.47 3.12 7.81
CA PHE A 215 -26.20 1.80 8.42
C PHE A 215 -26.26 1.81 9.95
N GLY A 216 -26.98 2.78 10.55
CA GLY A 216 -27.26 2.78 11.98
C GLY A 216 -26.01 2.97 12.85
N ASN A 217 -25.24 4.04 12.60
CA ASN A 217 -23.97 4.37 13.24
C ASN A 217 -22.79 3.42 12.96
N TYR A 218 -22.92 2.52 11.99
CA TYR A 218 -21.78 1.73 11.52
C TYR A 218 -20.82 2.63 10.72
N GLN A 219 -19.53 2.59 11.07
CA GLN A 219 -18.48 3.32 10.37
C GLN A 219 -17.60 2.34 9.62
N PHE A 220 -17.55 2.51 8.30
CA PHE A 220 -16.67 1.70 7.47
C PHE A 220 -15.22 2.16 7.59
N ALA A 221 -14.30 1.20 7.76
CA ALA A 221 -12.86 1.42 7.77
C ALA A 221 -12.19 0.78 6.53
N GLU A 222 -11.32 -0.20 6.71
CA GLU A 222 -10.53 -0.80 5.63
C GLU A 222 -11.35 -1.71 4.72
N GLU A 223 -12.49 -2.22 5.19
CA GLU A 223 -13.42 -3.03 4.41
C GLU A 223 -14.03 -2.29 3.21
N LEU A 224 -13.89 -0.96 3.15
CA LEU A 224 -14.21 -0.16 1.97
C LEU A 224 -13.50 -0.67 0.70
N ILE A 225 -12.35 -1.33 0.84
CA ILE A 225 -11.64 -1.94 -0.30
C ILE A 225 -12.50 -2.99 -1.02
N ILE A 226 -13.27 -3.78 -0.26
CA ILE A 226 -14.14 -4.84 -0.81
C ILE A 226 -15.32 -4.20 -1.52
N ILE A 227 -15.91 -3.16 -0.91
CA ILE A 227 -17.03 -2.41 -1.50
C ILE A 227 -16.59 -1.75 -2.81
N ASN A 228 -15.46 -1.05 -2.79
CA ASN A 228 -14.90 -0.37 -3.95
C ASN A 228 -14.54 -1.36 -5.09
N GLY A 229 -13.90 -2.48 -4.73
CA GLY A 229 -13.62 -3.57 -5.68
C GLY A 229 -14.88 -4.19 -6.26
N GLY A 230 -15.90 -4.41 -5.44
CA GLY A 230 -17.21 -4.91 -5.87
C GLY A 230 -17.93 -3.95 -6.81
N LEU A 231 -17.99 -2.65 -6.47
CA LEU A 231 -18.56 -1.61 -7.32
C LEU A 231 -17.85 -1.52 -8.67
N THR A 232 -16.52 -1.59 -8.65
CA THR A 232 -15.71 -1.61 -9.89
C THR A 232 -16.04 -2.84 -10.72
N PHE A 233 -16.04 -4.04 -10.12
CA PHE A 233 -16.38 -5.29 -10.80
C PHE A 233 -17.78 -5.24 -11.44
N LEU A 234 -18.79 -4.76 -10.71
CA LEU A 234 -20.16 -4.60 -11.20
C LEU A 234 -20.24 -3.57 -12.33
N GLY A 235 -19.55 -2.44 -12.19
CA GLY A 235 -19.47 -1.43 -13.23
C GLY A 235 -18.88 -1.98 -14.53
N LEU A 236 -17.79 -2.77 -14.42
CA LEU A 236 -17.19 -3.47 -15.55
C LEU A 236 -18.15 -4.49 -16.18
N PHE A 237 -18.91 -5.21 -15.35
CA PHE A 237 -19.91 -6.16 -15.82
C PHE A 237 -21.03 -5.48 -16.61
N ILE A 238 -21.50 -4.31 -16.18
CA ILE A 238 -22.53 -3.52 -16.89
C ILE A 238 -22.06 -3.07 -18.27
N ILE A 239 -20.81 -2.60 -18.37
CA ILE A 239 -20.24 -2.14 -19.65
C ILE A 239 -19.71 -3.28 -20.52
N SER A 240 -19.82 -4.53 -20.07
CA SER A 240 -19.28 -5.69 -20.75
C SER A 240 -20.14 -6.15 -21.92
N LYS A 241 -19.49 -6.73 -22.93
CA LYS A 241 -20.12 -7.37 -24.10
C LYS A 241 -19.63 -8.81 -24.21
N PRO A 242 -20.35 -9.72 -24.91
CA PRO A 242 -19.86 -11.07 -25.16
C PRO A 242 -18.44 -11.03 -25.74
N ALA A 243 -17.56 -11.90 -25.24
CA ALA A 243 -16.20 -11.97 -25.74
C ALA A 243 -16.19 -12.42 -27.20
N THR A 244 -15.61 -11.60 -28.08
CA THR A 244 -15.48 -11.88 -29.51
C THR A 244 -14.27 -12.76 -29.84
N GLY A 245 -13.50 -13.16 -28.82
CA GLY A 245 -12.34 -14.05 -28.94
C GLY A 245 -11.88 -14.52 -27.56
N THR A 246 -11.11 -15.61 -27.52
CA THR A 246 -10.48 -16.09 -26.28
C THR A 246 -9.38 -15.10 -25.88
N THR A 247 -9.51 -14.47 -24.72
CA THR A 247 -8.41 -13.73 -24.09
C THR A 247 -7.29 -14.72 -23.81
N ARG A 248 -6.24 -14.71 -24.66
CA ARG A 248 -4.98 -15.40 -24.39
C ARG A 248 -4.15 -14.49 -23.49
N PHE A 249 -3.86 -14.98 -22.29
CA PHE A 249 -2.89 -14.40 -21.37
C PHE A 249 -1.49 -14.88 -21.75
#